data_AF-A0A8J4TEZ9-F1
#
_entry.id   AF-A0A8J4TEZ9-F1
#
_cell.length_a   1.000
_cell.length_b   1.000
_cell.length_c   1.000
_cell.angle_alpha   90.00
_cell.angle_beta   90.00
_cell.angle_gamma   90.00
#
_symmetry.space_group_name_H-M   'P 1'
#
loop_
_entity.id
_entity.type
_entity.pdbx_description
1 polymer ?
#
loop_
_entity_poly.entity_id
_entity_poly.type
_entity_poly.pdbx_seq_one_letter_code
_entity_poly.pdbx_strand_id
1 'polypeptide(L)'
;MHFPFPSSLSLSQAGRKERSDALNTAIDRMTKKTRDLRRQLRKAVMDHVSDSFLETNVPLLVLIEAAKNGNEKEVKDYAQVFREHANKLIEVANLACSISNNEEGVKLVRMAAMQLETLCPQVINAALALAAKPNSKVAQDNMDLFKEQWEKQVRVLTDAVDDITSIDDFLSVSENHILEDVNKCVIALQERDVDGLDRTAGAIRGRAARVVHVVTSEMDNYEPGVYTEKVLEATKLLTDTVMPRFTEQVEAAVEALSQNSQPVDENEFIDASRLVYDGVRDIRKAVLMIRTPEELDDSDFETEDFDARSRTSVQTEDDQLIAGQSARAIMAQLPQEQKAKIAEQVASFQEEKSKLDAEVSKWDDSGNDIIVLAKQMCMIMMEMTDFTRGKGPLKNTSDVISAAKKIAEAGSRMDKLGRTIADQCPDSTCKQDLLAYLQRIALYCHQLNICSKVKAEVQNLGGELVVSG
;
A
#
# COMPACT_ATOMS: atom_id res chain seq x y z
N MET A 1 -3.59 43.30 41.39
CA MET A 1 -4.26 42.50 40.35
C MET A 1 -3.59 41.14 40.30
N HIS A 2 -4.15 40.16 41.00
CA HIS A 2 -3.69 38.78 40.99
C HIS A 2 -4.34 38.06 39.80
N PHE A 3 -3.51 37.53 38.90
CA PHE A 3 -3.95 36.57 37.90
C PHE A 3 -4.33 35.25 38.60
N PRO A 4 -5.53 34.68 38.36
CA PRO A 4 -5.88 33.39 38.91
C PRO A 4 -5.16 32.30 38.12
N PHE A 5 -4.33 31.51 38.80
CA PHE A 5 -3.91 30.20 38.31
C PHE A 5 -5.15 29.28 38.25
N PRO A 6 -5.32 28.46 37.20
CA PRO A 6 -6.37 27.46 37.16
C PRO A 6 -6.00 26.31 38.12
N SER A 7 -6.39 26.46 39.37
CA SER A 7 -6.37 25.40 40.38
C SER A 7 -7.54 24.44 40.17
N SER A 8 -7.43 23.53 39.20
CA SER A 8 -8.26 22.32 39.12
C SER A 8 -7.73 21.28 38.12
N LEU A 9 -6.46 20.88 38.22
CA LEU A 9 -6.10 19.51 37.84
C LEU A 9 -6.45 18.63 39.04
N SER A 10 -7.63 18.03 38.99
CA SER A 10 -8.15 17.19 40.06
C SER A 10 -7.22 16.01 40.30
N LEU A 11 -6.55 15.99 41.46
CA LEU A 11 -5.90 14.80 42.04
C LEU A 11 -6.89 13.64 42.33
N SER A 12 -8.17 13.78 42.01
CA SER A 12 -9.24 12.82 42.28
C SER A 12 -9.35 11.66 41.27
N GLN A 13 -8.40 11.51 40.34
CA GLN A 13 -8.36 10.39 39.38
C GLN A 13 -7.14 9.46 39.53
N ALA A 14 -6.18 9.77 40.39
CA ALA A 14 -5.06 8.89 40.66
C ALA A 14 -5.49 7.72 41.58
N GLY A 15 -5.29 6.46 41.15
CA GLY A 15 -5.56 5.26 41.95
C GLY A 15 -6.89 4.53 41.68
N ARG A 16 -7.63 4.85 40.60
CA ARG A 16 -8.83 4.11 40.20
C ARG A 16 -8.47 2.79 39.51
N LYS A 17 -9.25 1.73 39.78
CA LYS A 17 -9.09 0.36 39.26
C LYS A 17 -9.38 0.26 37.75
N GLU A 18 -10.31 1.07 37.24
CA GLU A 18 -10.62 1.20 35.82
C GLU A 18 -9.95 2.43 35.19
N ARG A 19 -9.46 2.26 33.95
CA ARG A 19 -8.97 3.37 33.11
C ARG A 19 -10.09 4.37 32.89
N SER A 20 -9.83 5.66 33.13
CA SER A 20 -10.82 6.69 32.83
C SER A 20 -11.07 6.78 31.32
N ASP A 21 -12.28 7.13 30.91
CA ASP A 21 -12.61 7.37 29.50
C ASP A 21 -11.71 8.44 28.88
N ALA A 22 -11.27 9.42 29.68
CA ALA A 22 -10.29 10.41 29.28
C ALA A 22 -8.92 9.79 28.97
N LEU A 23 -8.49 8.80 29.75
CA LEU A 23 -7.24 8.07 29.52
C LEU A 23 -7.35 7.13 28.31
N ASN A 24 -8.48 6.44 28.12
CA ASN A 24 -8.72 5.63 26.91
C ASN A 24 -8.73 6.50 25.65
N THR A 25 -9.43 7.64 25.69
CA THR A 25 -9.42 8.61 24.57
C THR A 25 -8.01 9.16 24.30
N ALA A 26 -7.21 9.40 25.33
CA ALA A 26 -5.83 9.84 25.17
C ALA A 26 -4.94 8.75 24.55
N ILE A 27 -5.14 7.48 24.93
CA ILE A 27 -4.45 6.33 24.35
C ILE A 27 -4.84 6.15 22.89
N ASP A 28 -6.14 6.18 22.56
CA ASP A 28 -6.61 6.05 21.17
C ASP A 28 -6.07 7.20 20.30
N ARG A 29 -6.08 8.42 20.81
CA ARG A 29 -5.46 9.58 20.13
C ARG A 29 -3.96 9.40 19.94
N MET A 30 -3.25 8.92 20.96
CA MET A 30 -1.81 8.67 20.86
C MET A 30 -1.51 7.61 19.81
N THR A 31 -2.19 6.46 19.87
CA THR A 31 -2.06 5.36 18.91
C THR A 31 -2.34 5.84 17.49
N LYS A 32 -3.44 6.57 17.28
CA LYS A 32 -3.79 7.16 15.99
C LYS A 32 -2.68 8.11 15.51
N LYS A 33 -2.22 9.03 16.36
CA LYS A 33 -1.16 9.99 15.97
C LYS A 33 0.18 9.33 15.69
N THR A 34 0.56 8.27 16.41
CA THR A 34 1.76 7.50 16.10
C THR A 34 1.63 6.75 14.78
N ARG A 35 0.44 6.23 14.45
CA ARG A 35 0.15 5.59 13.15
C ARG A 35 0.20 6.61 12.02
N ASP A 36 -0.45 7.77 12.18
CA ASP A 36 -0.43 8.87 11.22
C ASP A 36 1.01 9.33 10.93
N LEU A 37 1.82 9.50 11.98
CA LEU A 37 3.23 9.87 11.84
C LEU A 37 4.02 8.81 11.07
N ARG A 38 3.85 7.52 11.43
CA ARG A 38 4.51 6.42 10.71
C ARG A 38 4.12 6.42 9.23
N ARG A 39 2.85 6.66 8.92
CA ARG A 39 2.36 6.77 7.54
C ARG A 39 3.01 7.93 6.79
N GLN A 40 3.07 9.12 7.40
CA GLN A 40 3.73 10.28 6.79
C GLN A 40 5.23 10.04 6.56
N LEU A 41 5.91 9.35 7.47
CA LEU A 41 7.31 8.95 7.29
C LEU A 41 7.48 7.97 6.11
N ARG A 42 6.59 6.97 5.97
CA ARG A 42 6.63 6.06 4.81
C ARG A 42 6.45 6.82 3.50
N LYS A 43 5.49 7.74 3.45
CA LYS A 43 5.25 8.60 2.27
C LYS A 43 6.49 9.45 1.94
N ALA A 44 7.07 10.13 2.92
CA ALA A 44 8.26 10.95 2.71
C ALA A 44 9.45 10.13 2.17
N VAL A 45 9.62 8.90 2.65
CA VAL A 45 10.64 7.99 2.09
C VAL A 45 10.29 7.59 0.66
N MET A 46 9.03 7.25 0.36
CA MET A 46 8.60 6.94 -1.01
C MET A 46 8.79 8.11 -1.97
N ASP A 47 8.54 9.35 -1.52
CA ASP A 47 8.78 10.55 -2.32
C ASP A 47 10.26 10.61 -2.72
N HIS A 48 11.17 10.38 -1.77
CA HIS A 48 12.61 10.32 -2.03
C HIS A 48 13.01 9.16 -2.95
N VAL A 49 12.43 7.98 -2.80
CA VAL A 49 12.67 6.81 -3.67
C VAL A 49 12.22 7.09 -5.09
N SER A 50 11.00 7.62 -5.26
CA SER A 50 10.40 7.94 -6.56
C SER A 50 11.22 8.96 -7.34
N ASP A 51 11.75 10.00 -6.66
CA ASP A 51 12.54 11.05 -7.30
C ASP A 51 14.00 10.67 -7.53
N SER A 52 14.64 10.06 -6.53
CA SER A 52 16.09 9.86 -6.57
C SER A 52 16.50 8.67 -7.43
N PHE A 53 15.60 7.69 -7.62
CA PHE A 53 15.85 6.50 -8.43
C PHE A 53 15.34 6.61 -9.87
N LEU A 54 14.91 7.81 -10.29
CA LEU A 54 14.38 8.06 -11.63
C LEU A 54 15.49 8.13 -12.69
N GLU A 55 16.51 8.96 -12.47
CA GLU A 55 17.61 9.20 -13.41
C GLU A 55 18.97 8.87 -12.79
N THR A 56 19.23 7.59 -12.57
CA THR A 56 20.42 7.16 -11.81
C THR A 56 21.74 7.23 -12.59
N ASN A 57 21.68 7.34 -13.93
CA ASN A 57 22.83 7.16 -14.81
C ASN A 57 23.28 8.47 -15.50
N VAL A 58 22.47 9.53 -15.47
CA VAL A 58 22.78 10.78 -16.19
C VAL A 58 24.12 11.39 -15.74
N PRO A 59 24.41 11.53 -14.42
CA PRO A 59 25.71 12.08 -13.99
C PRO A 59 26.90 11.24 -14.44
N LEU A 60 26.73 9.90 -14.54
CA LEU A 60 27.77 9.01 -15.03
C LEU A 60 28.03 9.22 -16.52
N LEU A 61 26.97 9.31 -17.34
CA LEU A 61 27.10 9.51 -18.78
C LEU A 61 27.80 10.83 -19.11
N VAL A 62 27.42 11.91 -18.42
CA VAL A 62 28.07 13.23 -18.58
C VAL A 62 29.55 13.17 -18.16
N LEU A 63 29.87 12.49 -17.05
CA LEU A 63 31.25 12.28 -16.60
C LEU A 63 32.09 11.49 -17.62
N ILE A 64 31.53 10.42 -18.18
CA ILE A 64 32.20 9.59 -19.19
C ILE A 64 32.42 10.38 -20.49
N GLU A 65 31.45 11.20 -20.89
CA GLU A 65 31.58 12.01 -22.10
C GLU A 65 32.69 13.07 -21.96
N ALA A 66 32.76 13.75 -20.82
CA ALA A 66 33.88 14.66 -20.53
C ALA A 66 35.25 13.93 -20.55
N ALA A 67 35.30 12.69 -20.04
CA ALA A 67 36.50 11.87 -20.05
C ALA A 67 36.91 11.43 -21.46
N LYS A 68 35.95 11.03 -22.31
CA LYS A 68 36.19 10.69 -23.73
C LYS A 68 36.73 11.87 -24.52
N ASN A 69 36.33 13.09 -24.19
CA ASN A 69 36.83 14.31 -24.80
C ASN A 69 38.21 14.76 -24.25
N GLY A 70 38.74 14.09 -23.23
CA GLY A 70 40.04 14.44 -22.62
C GLY A 70 40.01 15.69 -21.76
N ASN A 71 38.83 16.14 -21.34
CA ASN A 71 38.66 17.37 -20.57
C ASN A 71 38.89 17.11 -19.08
N GLU A 72 40.14 16.99 -18.63
CA GLU A 72 40.47 16.66 -17.23
C GLU A 72 39.84 17.60 -16.18
N LYS A 73 39.64 18.88 -16.52
CA LYS A 73 39.01 19.85 -15.63
C LYS A 73 37.52 19.55 -15.46
N GLU A 74 36.78 19.38 -16.56
CA GLU A 74 35.36 19.04 -16.54
C GLU A 74 35.10 17.71 -15.85
N VAL A 75 35.99 16.72 -16.05
CA VAL A 75 35.89 15.42 -15.37
C VAL A 75 35.97 15.58 -13.85
N LYS A 76 36.77 16.52 -13.33
CA LYS A 76 36.81 16.78 -11.88
C LYS A 76 35.52 17.44 -11.38
N ASP A 77 34.98 18.38 -12.15
CA ASP A 77 33.72 19.06 -11.81
C ASP A 77 32.54 18.07 -11.82
N TYR A 78 32.41 17.27 -12.89
CA TYR A 78 31.38 16.23 -13.00
C TYR A 78 31.59 15.04 -12.05
N ALA A 79 32.82 14.73 -11.67
CA ALA A 79 33.08 13.70 -10.66
C ALA A 79 32.51 14.09 -9.29
N GLN A 80 32.49 15.38 -8.95
CA GLN A 80 31.83 15.86 -7.74
C GLN A 80 30.31 15.68 -7.83
N VAL A 81 29.69 16.08 -8.95
CA VAL A 81 28.25 15.91 -9.18
C VAL A 81 27.84 14.42 -9.12
N PHE A 82 28.61 13.55 -9.77
CA PHE A 82 28.40 12.10 -9.72
C PHE A 82 28.50 11.55 -8.29
N ARG A 83 29.49 11.99 -7.51
CA ARG A 83 29.64 11.58 -6.11
C ARG A 83 28.50 12.07 -5.23
N GLU A 84 28.07 13.32 -5.39
CA GLU A 84 26.93 13.88 -4.66
C GLU A 84 25.65 13.11 -4.98
N HIS A 85 25.43 12.76 -6.26
CA HIS A 85 24.32 11.91 -6.66
C HIS A 85 24.41 10.50 -6.05
N ALA A 86 25.58 9.86 -6.08
CA ALA A 86 25.81 8.57 -5.42
C ALA A 86 25.49 8.60 -3.92
N ASN A 87 25.93 9.66 -3.23
CA ASN A 87 25.63 9.87 -1.81
C ASN A 87 24.13 10.03 -1.57
N LYS A 88 23.42 10.75 -2.45
CA LYS A 88 21.96 10.88 -2.38
C LYS A 88 21.26 9.52 -2.52
N LEU A 89 21.69 8.67 -3.45
CA LEU A 89 21.15 7.30 -3.60
C LEU A 89 21.32 6.49 -2.30
N ILE A 90 22.51 6.56 -1.71
CA ILE A 90 22.83 5.88 -0.44
C ILE A 90 22.02 6.44 0.73
N GLU A 91 21.84 7.76 0.79
CA GLU A 91 21.04 8.44 1.82
C GLU A 91 19.58 7.96 1.76
N VAL A 92 18.97 7.96 0.58
CA VAL A 92 17.59 7.50 0.38
C VAL A 92 17.44 6.02 0.76
N ALA A 93 18.39 5.17 0.39
CA ALA A 93 18.39 3.76 0.79
C ALA A 93 18.45 3.59 2.33
N ASN A 94 19.25 4.41 3.02
CA ASN A 94 19.33 4.39 4.48
C ASN A 94 18.07 4.94 5.16
N LEU A 95 17.41 5.94 4.57
CA LEU A 95 16.10 6.41 5.03
C LEU A 95 15.04 5.30 4.93
N ALA A 96 15.00 4.56 3.82
CA ALA A 96 14.14 3.39 3.68
C ALA A 96 14.41 2.32 4.75
N CYS A 97 15.69 2.07 5.06
CA CYS A 97 16.06 1.17 6.14
C CYS A 97 15.56 1.60 7.52
N SER A 98 15.41 2.90 7.77
CA SER A 98 15.06 3.43 9.10
C SER A 98 13.60 3.21 9.49
N ILE A 99 12.72 2.98 8.51
CA ILE A 99 11.28 2.81 8.70
C ILE A 99 10.79 1.39 8.44
N SER A 100 11.64 0.55 7.83
CA SER A 100 11.31 -0.84 7.54
C SER A 100 11.45 -1.73 8.78
N ASN A 101 10.56 -2.72 8.88
CA ASN A 101 10.63 -3.77 9.90
C ASN A 101 11.23 -5.08 9.35
N ASN A 102 11.63 -5.12 8.07
CA ASN A 102 12.22 -6.29 7.42
C ASN A 102 13.73 -6.34 7.71
N GLU A 103 14.14 -7.03 8.78
CA GLU A 103 15.54 -7.06 9.22
C GLU A 103 16.51 -7.62 8.15
N GLU A 104 16.13 -8.70 7.46
CA GLU A 104 16.97 -9.30 6.42
C GLU A 104 17.06 -8.41 5.17
N GLY A 105 15.93 -7.83 4.73
CA GLY A 105 15.95 -6.88 3.61
C GLY A 105 16.78 -5.63 3.91
N VAL A 106 16.67 -5.09 5.14
CA VAL A 106 17.49 -3.94 5.58
C VAL A 106 18.99 -4.26 5.52
N LYS A 107 19.38 -5.49 5.86
CA LYS A 107 20.77 -5.93 5.76
C LYS A 107 21.24 -5.96 4.30
N LEU A 108 20.42 -6.46 3.37
CA LEU A 108 20.73 -6.47 1.93
C LEU A 108 20.90 -5.05 1.38
N VAL A 109 20.00 -4.13 1.71
CA VAL A 109 20.09 -2.72 1.30
C VAL A 109 21.38 -2.08 1.80
N ARG A 110 21.72 -2.27 3.09
CA ARG A 110 22.96 -1.71 3.67
C ARG A 110 24.22 -2.30 3.02
N MET A 111 24.21 -3.58 2.68
CA MET A 111 25.31 -4.22 1.95
C MET A 111 25.44 -3.64 0.54
N ALA A 112 24.34 -3.49 -0.21
CA ALA A 112 24.34 -2.92 -1.54
C ALA A 112 24.80 -1.44 -1.53
N ALA A 113 24.37 -0.66 -0.55
CA ALA A 113 24.78 0.73 -0.36
C ALA A 113 26.27 0.85 -0.07
N MET A 114 26.83 0.00 0.81
CA MET A 114 28.27 -0.03 1.10
C MET A 114 29.08 -0.41 -0.14
N GLN A 115 28.63 -1.38 -0.92
CA GLN A 115 29.29 -1.73 -2.18
C GLN A 115 29.28 -0.56 -3.17
N LEU A 116 28.15 0.15 -3.30
CA LEU A 116 28.04 1.33 -4.16
C LEU A 116 29.00 2.45 -3.70
N GLU A 117 29.09 2.70 -2.40
CA GLU A 117 30.04 3.66 -1.80
C GLU A 117 31.49 3.32 -2.15
N THR A 118 31.87 2.04 -2.05
CA THR A 118 33.23 1.58 -2.39
C THR A 118 33.53 1.61 -3.91
N LEU A 119 32.50 1.49 -4.75
CA LEU A 119 32.63 1.49 -6.21
C LEU A 119 32.76 2.92 -6.76
N CYS A 120 32.04 3.88 -6.18
CA CYS A 120 32.02 5.28 -6.63
C CYS A 120 33.41 5.89 -6.92
N PRO A 121 34.41 5.84 -6.00
CA PRO A 121 35.73 6.41 -6.28
C PRO A 121 36.48 5.65 -7.40
N GLN A 122 36.21 4.36 -7.61
CA GLN A 122 36.86 3.56 -8.66
C GLN A 122 36.36 3.99 -10.04
N VAL A 123 35.06 4.25 -10.18
CA VAL A 123 34.45 4.80 -11.41
C VAL A 123 35.05 6.17 -11.73
N ILE A 124 35.17 7.05 -10.73
CA ILE A 124 35.79 8.37 -10.91
C ILE A 124 37.26 8.24 -11.36
N ASN A 125 38.01 7.31 -10.77
CA ASN A 125 39.40 7.08 -11.15
C ASN A 125 39.53 6.53 -12.58
N ALA A 126 38.61 5.67 -13.01
CA ALA A 126 38.55 5.19 -14.39
C ALA A 126 38.29 6.35 -15.37
N ALA A 127 37.37 7.26 -15.03
CA ALA A 127 37.10 8.46 -15.82
C ALA A 127 38.31 9.40 -15.89
N LEU A 128 39.01 9.63 -14.78
CA LEU A 128 40.25 10.42 -14.76
C LEU A 128 41.37 9.79 -15.60
N ALA A 129 41.51 8.46 -15.53
CA ALA A 129 42.50 7.73 -16.34
C ALA A 129 42.19 7.83 -17.83
N LEU A 130 40.91 7.74 -18.21
CA LEU A 130 40.45 7.95 -19.59
C LEU A 130 40.68 9.39 -20.04
N ALA A 131 40.38 10.38 -19.20
CA ALA A 131 40.60 11.80 -19.52
C ALA A 131 42.07 12.11 -19.81
N ALA A 132 42.99 11.53 -19.05
CA ALA A 132 44.43 11.70 -19.26
C ALA A 132 44.93 11.01 -20.54
N LYS A 133 44.25 9.94 -20.99
CA LYS A 133 44.63 9.17 -22.19
C LYS A 133 43.39 8.73 -23.00
N PRO A 134 42.68 9.66 -23.67
CA PRO A 134 41.38 9.37 -24.28
C PRO A 134 41.44 8.34 -25.42
N ASN A 135 42.56 8.30 -26.13
CA ASN A 135 42.81 7.37 -27.23
C ASN A 135 43.33 6.00 -26.77
N SER A 136 43.55 5.80 -25.47
CA SER A 136 44.04 4.52 -24.95
C SER A 136 42.91 3.50 -24.91
N LYS A 137 43.02 2.45 -25.73
CA LYS A 137 42.01 1.37 -25.75
C LYS A 137 41.83 0.72 -24.37
N VAL A 138 42.92 0.54 -23.61
CA VAL A 138 42.87 0.01 -22.24
C VAL A 138 42.08 0.93 -21.30
N ALA A 139 42.22 2.26 -21.44
CA ALA A 139 41.47 3.20 -20.61
C ALA A 139 39.97 3.24 -20.98
N GLN A 140 39.66 3.12 -22.27
CA GLN A 140 38.29 2.99 -22.77
C GLN A 140 37.63 1.72 -22.24
N ASP A 141 38.27 0.56 -22.41
CA ASP A 141 37.76 -0.73 -21.97
C ASP A 141 37.57 -0.77 -20.43
N ASN A 142 38.51 -0.16 -19.69
CA ASN A 142 38.39 -0.03 -18.24
C ASN A 142 37.21 0.86 -17.82
N MET A 143 36.97 1.97 -18.53
CA MET A 143 35.81 2.83 -18.25
C MET A 143 34.49 2.13 -18.57
N ASP A 144 34.41 1.39 -19.69
CA ASP A 144 33.22 0.63 -20.05
C ASP A 144 32.91 -0.46 -19.00
N LEU A 145 33.95 -1.17 -18.51
CA LEU A 145 33.79 -2.14 -17.42
C LEU A 145 33.21 -1.50 -16.15
N PHE A 146 33.76 -0.35 -15.72
CA PHE A 146 33.26 0.33 -14.53
C PHE A 146 31.89 0.96 -14.72
N LYS A 147 31.53 1.38 -15.95
CA LYS A 147 30.18 1.82 -16.29
C LYS A 147 29.17 0.69 -16.08
N GLU A 148 29.41 -0.47 -16.67
CA GLU A 148 28.53 -1.64 -16.52
C GLU A 148 28.43 -2.08 -15.05
N GLN A 149 29.54 -2.08 -14.33
CA GLN A 149 29.56 -2.44 -12.91
C GLN A 149 28.75 -1.44 -12.06
N TRP A 150 28.83 -0.14 -12.35
CA TRP A 150 28.03 0.88 -11.68
C TRP A 150 26.55 0.70 -11.93
N GLU A 151 26.15 0.57 -13.21
CA GLU A 151 24.74 0.39 -13.61
C GLU A 151 24.13 -0.86 -12.94
N LYS A 152 24.90 -1.95 -12.88
CA LYS A 152 24.50 -3.17 -12.17
C LYS A 152 24.37 -2.96 -10.67
N GLN A 153 25.33 -2.29 -10.03
CA GLN A 153 25.31 -2.10 -8.59
C GLN A 153 24.18 -1.16 -8.14
N VAL A 154 23.91 -0.12 -8.93
CA VAL A 154 22.74 0.75 -8.70
C VAL A 154 21.46 -0.05 -8.80
N ARG A 155 21.31 -0.91 -9.83
CA ARG A 155 20.13 -1.79 -9.95
C ARG A 155 19.94 -2.70 -8.74
N VAL A 156 21.03 -3.33 -8.27
CA VAL A 156 21.00 -4.17 -7.06
C VAL A 156 20.53 -3.36 -5.84
N LEU A 157 20.97 -2.10 -5.70
CA LEU A 157 20.52 -1.23 -4.61
C LEU A 157 19.03 -0.87 -4.75
N THR A 158 18.57 -0.49 -5.94
CA THR A 158 17.19 -0.09 -6.15
C THR A 158 16.21 -1.24 -5.94
N ASP A 159 16.54 -2.44 -6.44
CA ASP A 159 15.72 -3.63 -6.27
C ASP A 159 15.66 -4.02 -4.78
N ALA A 160 16.80 -3.99 -4.06
CA ALA A 160 16.82 -4.26 -2.62
C ALA A 160 16.03 -3.23 -1.81
N VAL A 161 16.01 -1.96 -2.22
CA VAL A 161 15.18 -0.93 -1.58
C VAL A 161 13.70 -1.23 -1.85
N ASP A 162 13.33 -1.62 -3.07
CA ASP A 162 11.94 -2.00 -3.38
C ASP A 162 11.44 -3.11 -2.46
N ASP A 163 12.26 -4.15 -2.22
CA ASP A 163 11.93 -5.31 -1.35
C ASP A 163 11.59 -4.93 0.11
N ILE A 164 12.07 -3.78 0.61
CA ILE A 164 11.81 -3.33 1.97
C ILE A 164 10.73 -2.24 2.06
N THR A 165 10.16 -1.86 0.93
CA THR A 165 9.14 -0.83 0.78
C THR A 165 7.82 -1.45 0.33
N SER A 166 6.70 -0.82 0.66
CA SER A 166 5.39 -1.32 0.22
C SER A 166 5.11 -0.90 -1.22
N ILE A 167 4.73 -1.86 -2.07
CA ILE A 167 4.25 -1.57 -3.42
C ILE A 167 3.06 -0.60 -3.40
N ASP A 168 2.21 -0.67 -2.38
CA ASP A 168 1.02 0.19 -2.26
C ASP A 168 1.43 1.67 -2.03
N ASP A 169 2.41 1.89 -1.14
CA ASP A 169 2.94 3.23 -0.86
C ASP A 169 3.68 3.77 -2.11
N PHE A 170 4.48 2.93 -2.78
CA PHE A 170 5.20 3.29 -4.00
C PHE A 170 4.25 3.67 -5.15
N LEU A 171 3.20 2.88 -5.40
CA LEU A 171 2.22 3.15 -6.45
C LEU A 171 1.41 4.40 -6.15
N SER A 172 1.04 4.63 -4.89
CA SER A 172 0.32 5.84 -4.49
C SER A 172 1.15 7.10 -4.69
N VAL A 173 2.44 7.09 -4.34
CA VAL A 173 3.33 8.25 -4.56
C VAL A 173 3.62 8.44 -6.05
N SER A 174 3.87 7.35 -6.78
CA SER A 174 4.12 7.41 -8.22
C SER A 174 2.92 7.95 -9.00
N GLU A 175 1.68 7.57 -8.63
CA GLU A 175 0.46 8.15 -9.20
C GLU A 175 0.41 9.68 -9.01
N ASN A 176 0.72 10.17 -7.79
CA ASN A 176 0.71 11.59 -7.48
C ASN A 176 1.78 12.37 -8.26
N HIS A 177 3.00 11.83 -8.33
CA HIS A 177 4.08 12.45 -9.09
C HIS A 177 3.81 12.44 -10.59
N ILE A 178 3.23 11.37 -11.15
CA ILE A 178 2.81 11.35 -12.56
C ILE A 178 1.76 12.43 -12.81
N LEU A 179 0.79 12.62 -11.92
CA LEU A 179 -0.20 13.68 -12.05
C LEU A 179 0.46 15.08 -12.02
N GLU A 180 1.39 15.30 -11.10
CA GLU A 180 2.14 16.56 -11.01
C GLU A 180 2.99 16.81 -12.27
N ASP A 181 3.71 15.81 -12.72
CA ASP A 181 4.59 15.90 -13.89
C ASP A 181 3.77 16.09 -15.18
N VAL A 182 2.61 15.42 -15.32
CA VAL A 182 1.66 15.64 -16.43
C VAL A 182 1.15 17.08 -16.43
N ASN A 183 0.77 17.62 -15.27
CA ASN A 183 0.33 19.02 -15.17
C ASN A 183 1.46 19.98 -15.57
N LYS A 184 2.69 19.77 -15.10
CA LYS A 184 3.87 20.57 -15.49
C LYS A 184 4.16 20.47 -16.99
N CYS A 185 4.01 19.28 -17.57
CA CYS A 185 4.22 19.02 -19.00
C CYS A 185 3.20 19.79 -19.87
N VAL A 186 1.93 19.80 -19.47
CA VAL A 186 0.88 20.59 -20.13
C VAL A 186 1.13 22.10 -19.98
N ILE A 187 1.55 22.56 -18.80
CA ILE A 187 1.92 23.97 -18.59
C ILE A 187 3.10 24.37 -19.48
N ALA A 188 4.14 23.54 -19.55
CA ALA A 188 5.31 23.79 -20.40
C ALA A 188 4.93 23.91 -21.88
N LEU A 189 3.98 23.09 -22.36
CA LEU A 189 3.42 23.21 -23.70
C LEU A 189 2.73 24.57 -23.91
N GLN A 190 1.85 24.98 -22.99
CA GLN A 190 1.11 26.25 -23.08
C GLN A 190 2.03 27.47 -23.02
N GLU A 191 3.11 27.39 -22.23
CA GLU A 191 4.13 28.42 -22.09
C GLU A 191 5.16 28.40 -23.24
N ARG A 192 5.09 27.40 -24.13
CA ARG A 192 6.06 27.14 -25.21
C ARG A 192 7.49 26.94 -24.72
N ASP A 193 7.64 26.39 -23.51
CA ASP A 193 8.94 26.03 -22.92
C ASP A 193 9.36 24.63 -23.41
N VAL A 194 10.15 24.59 -24.49
CA VAL A 194 10.62 23.33 -25.10
C VAL A 194 11.52 22.54 -24.13
N ASP A 195 12.39 23.22 -23.40
CA ASP A 195 13.30 22.59 -22.43
C ASP A 195 12.51 22.04 -21.24
N GLY A 196 11.50 22.78 -20.78
CA GLY A 196 10.55 22.32 -19.77
C GLY A 196 9.78 21.09 -20.21
N LEU A 197 9.25 21.11 -21.43
CA LEU A 197 8.48 20.04 -22.02
C LEU A 197 9.28 18.73 -22.09
N ASP A 198 10.47 18.76 -22.71
CA ASP A 198 11.33 17.57 -22.84
C ASP A 198 11.75 17.01 -21.47
N ARG A 199 12.13 17.89 -20.53
CA ARG A 199 12.49 17.49 -19.16
C ARG A 199 11.33 16.83 -18.43
N THR A 200 10.13 17.41 -18.47
CA THR A 200 8.95 16.83 -17.80
C THR A 200 8.50 15.53 -18.46
N ALA A 201 8.58 15.44 -19.80
CA ALA A 201 8.27 14.21 -20.52
C ALA A 201 9.29 13.10 -20.23
N GLY A 202 10.57 13.44 -20.07
CA GLY A 202 11.61 12.54 -19.60
C GLY A 202 11.28 11.94 -18.23
N ALA A 203 10.88 12.80 -17.27
CA ALA A 203 10.48 12.36 -15.94
C ALA A 203 9.25 11.43 -15.97
N ILE A 204 8.22 11.78 -16.75
CA ILE A 204 7.02 10.94 -16.93
C ILE A 204 7.40 9.57 -17.50
N ARG A 205 8.21 9.54 -18.57
CA ARG A 205 8.69 8.29 -19.19
C ARG A 205 9.45 7.43 -18.19
N GLY A 206 10.38 8.03 -17.45
CA GLY A 206 11.15 7.32 -16.43
C GLY A 206 10.27 6.74 -15.33
N ARG A 207 9.30 7.52 -14.80
CA ARG A 207 8.43 7.06 -13.70
C ARG A 207 7.47 5.98 -14.18
N ALA A 208 6.90 6.12 -15.37
CA ALA A 208 6.03 5.10 -15.96
C ALA A 208 6.79 3.78 -16.17
N ALA A 209 8.01 3.83 -16.71
CA ALA A 209 8.86 2.65 -16.86
C ALA A 209 9.24 2.03 -15.50
N ARG A 210 9.53 2.85 -14.49
CA ARG A 210 9.82 2.40 -13.13
C ARG A 210 8.62 1.71 -12.47
N VAL A 211 7.42 2.27 -12.63
CA VAL A 211 6.16 1.67 -12.16
C VAL A 211 5.98 0.30 -12.76
N VAL A 212 6.14 0.18 -14.08
CA VAL A 212 6.04 -1.11 -14.78
C VAL A 212 7.05 -2.10 -14.21
N HIS A 213 8.34 -1.73 -14.09
CA HIS A 213 9.39 -2.59 -13.54
C HIS A 213 9.07 -3.11 -12.14
N VAL A 214 8.70 -2.22 -11.19
CA VAL A 214 8.34 -2.62 -9.82
C VAL A 214 7.18 -3.60 -9.82
N VAL A 215 6.11 -3.26 -10.56
CA VAL A 215 4.89 -4.06 -10.57
C VAL A 215 5.14 -5.43 -11.21
N THR A 216 5.85 -5.48 -12.34
CA THR A 216 6.18 -6.76 -12.98
C THR A 216 7.05 -7.63 -12.09
N SER A 217 8.05 -7.05 -11.42
CA SER A 217 8.92 -7.78 -10.50
C SER A 217 8.15 -8.27 -9.27
N GLU A 218 7.18 -7.48 -8.78
CA GLU A 218 6.34 -7.90 -7.66
C GLU A 218 5.39 -9.03 -8.08
N MET A 219 4.87 -9.02 -9.30
CA MET A 219 3.98 -10.09 -9.79
C MET A 219 4.71 -11.45 -9.90
N ASP A 220 6.04 -11.47 -10.06
CA ASP A 220 6.83 -12.71 -10.04
C ASP A 220 6.79 -13.43 -8.69
N ASN A 221 6.39 -12.74 -7.61
CA ASN A 221 6.21 -13.33 -6.27
C ASN A 221 4.87 -14.09 -6.12
N TYR A 222 3.99 -14.02 -7.11
CA TYR A 222 2.66 -14.64 -7.08
C TYR A 222 2.56 -15.82 -8.06
N GLU A 223 1.69 -16.79 -7.76
CA GLU A 223 1.36 -17.84 -8.73
C GLU A 223 0.57 -17.25 -9.92
N PRO A 224 0.90 -17.65 -11.17
CA PRO A 224 0.17 -17.20 -12.34
C PRO A 224 -1.33 -17.53 -12.27
N GLY A 225 -2.17 -16.51 -12.45
CA GLY A 225 -3.62 -16.63 -12.52
C GLY A 225 -4.31 -15.31 -12.84
N VAL A 226 -5.62 -15.25 -12.63
CA VAL A 226 -6.48 -14.10 -13.03
C VAL A 226 -5.98 -12.77 -12.45
N TYR A 227 -5.46 -12.77 -11.22
CA TYR A 227 -4.89 -11.58 -10.60
C TYR A 227 -3.64 -11.08 -11.33
N THR A 228 -2.61 -11.94 -11.45
CA THR A 228 -1.35 -11.57 -12.13
C THR A 228 -1.58 -11.23 -13.59
N GLU A 229 -2.47 -11.95 -14.28
CA GLU A 229 -2.84 -11.65 -15.67
C GLU A 229 -3.43 -10.25 -15.80
N LYS A 230 -4.39 -9.89 -14.95
CA LYS A 230 -5.02 -8.57 -14.98
C LYS A 230 -4.04 -7.43 -14.70
N VAL A 231 -3.16 -7.61 -13.71
CA VAL A 231 -2.12 -6.61 -13.40
C VAL A 231 -1.15 -6.48 -14.58
N LEU A 232 -0.67 -7.59 -15.13
CA LEU A 232 0.28 -7.59 -16.24
C LEU A 232 -0.35 -7.02 -17.52
N GLU A 233 -1.63 -7.29 -17.80
CA GLU A 233 -2.37 -6.65 -18.90
C GLU A 233 -2.41 -5.12 -18.77
N ALA A 234 -2.66 -4.59 -17.57
CA ALA A 234 -2.64 -3.15 -17.32
C ALA A 234 -1.23 -2.56 -17.53
N THR A 235 -0.18 -3.22 -17.05
CA THR A 235 1.22 -2.78 -17.29
C THR A 235 1.58 -2.80 -18.77
N LYS A 236 1.10 -3.80 -19.52
CA LYS A 236 1.32 -3.94 -20.95
C LYS A 236 0.58 -2.86 -21.74
N LEU A 237 -0.66 -2.53 -21.38
CA LEU A 237 -1.40 -1.44 -22.01
C LEU A 237 -0.68 -0.09 -21.83
N LEU A 238 -0.16 0.17 -20.62
CA LEU A 238 0.63 1.38 -20.36
C LEU A 238 1.88 1.41 -21.25
N THR A 239 2.63 0.30 -21.30
CA THR A 239 3.93 0.21 -21.99
C THR A 239 3.80 0.20 -23.52
N ASP A 240 2.88 -0.59 -24.06
CA ASP A 240 2.82 -0.89 -25.49
C ASP A 240 1.88 0.07 -26.25
N THR A 241 0.99 0.79 -25.56
CA THR A 241 -0.03 1.64 -26.19
C THR A 241 0.01 3.08 -25.69
N VAL A 242 -0.09 3.29 -24.38
CA VAL A 242 -0.21 4.64 -23.81
C VAL A 242 1.10 5.42 -23.91
N MET A 243 2.22 4.84 -23.47
CA MET A 243 3.52 5.52 -23.48
C MET A 243 4.05 5.85 -24.88
N PRO A 244 3.89 4.98 -25.91
CA PRO A 244 4.24 5.31 -27.28
C PRO A 244 3.43 6.50 -27.81
N ARG A 245 2.10 6.53 -27.58
CA ARG A 245 1.25 7.64 -28.00
C ARG A 245 1.64 8.96 -27.31
N PHE A 246 1.92 8.91 -26.00
CA PHE A 246 2.41 10.09 -25.28
C PHE A 246 3.75 10.59 -25.83
N THR A 247 4.68 9.66 -26.11
CA THR A 247 6.01 10.00 -26.66
C THR A 247 5.90 10.65 -28.03
N GLU A 248 5.07 10.11 -28.93
CA GLU A 248 4.81 10.68 -30.25
C GLU A 248 4.25 12.11 -30.15
N GLN A 249 3.32 12.35 -29.23
CA GLN A 249 2.74 13.69 -29.01
C GLN A 249 3.76 14.69 -28.46
N VAL A 250 4.66 14.25 -27.56
CA VAL A 250 5.78 15.08 -27.07
C VAL A 250 6.74 15.43 -28.20
N GLU A 251 7.14 14.45 -29.00
CA GLU A 251 8.05 14.67 -30.13
C GLU A 251 7.45 15.65 -31.15
N ALA A 252 6.18 15.45 -31.53
CA ALA A 252 5.47 16.36 -32.42
C ALA A 252 5.37 17.79 -31.86
N ALA A 253 5.09 17.93 -30.56
CA ALA A 253 5.01 19.23 -29.90
C ALA A 253 6.37 19.95 -29.85
N VAL A 254 7.44 19.23 -29.48
CA VAL A 254 8.81 19.76 -29.45
C VAL A 254 9.25 20.20 -30.85
N GLU A 255 8.99 19.39 -31.88
CA GLU A 255 9.30 19.75 -33.27
C GLU A 255 8.55 20.99 -33.74
N ALA A 256 7.24 21.05 -33.50
CA ALA A 256 6.39 22.17 -33.90
C ALA A 256 6.81 23.49 -33.22
N LEU A 257 7.11 23.45 -31.92
CA LEU A 257 7.59 24.61 -31.16
C LEU A 257 9.00 25.05 -31.60
N SER A 258 9.90 24.09 -31.88
CA SER A 258 11.27 24.38 -32.30
C SER A 258 11.34 24.98 -33.71
N GLN A 259 10.49 24.51 -34.63
CA GLN A 259 10.45 24.96 -36.02
C GLN A 259 9.48 26.14 -36.25
N ASN A 260 8.68 26.50 -35.25
CA ASN A 260 7.64 27.54 -35.34
C ASN A 260 6.64 27.31 -36.51
N SER A 261 6.47 26.06 -36.93
CA SER A 261 5.97 25.74 -38.28
C SER A 261 4.55 25.14 -38.34
N GLN A 262 3.95 24.70 -37.22
CA GLN A 262 2.53 24.35 -37.11
C GLN A 262 1.97 24.55 -35.69
N PRO A 263 0.66 24.84 -35.53
CA PRO A 263 0.02 24.81 -34.21
C PRO A 263 -0.06 23.35 -33.72
N VAL A 264 0.37 23.11 -32.48
CA VAL A 264 0.21 21.82 -31.80
C VAL A 264 -1.28 21.58 -31.53
N ASP A 265 -1.77 20.36 -31.74
CA ASP A 265 -3.08 19.98 -31.25
C ASP A 265 -3.01 19.76 -29.73
N GLU A 266 -3.23 20.84 -28.98
CA GLU A 266 -3.19 20.81 -27.51
C GLU A 266 -4.20 19.83 -26.92
N ASN A 267 -5.34 19.57 -27.58
CA ASN A 267 -6.33 18.64 -27.05
C ASN A 267 -5.85 17.19 -27.13
N GLU A 268 -5.22 16.82 -28.25
CA GLU A 268 -4.66 15.49 -28.43
C GLU A 268 -3.47 15.25 -27.47
N PHE A 269 -2.64 16.28 -27.27
CA PHE A 269 -1.54 16.22 -26.30
C PHE A 269 -2.06 16.04 -24.85
N ILE A 270 -3.08 16.81 -24.46
CA ILE A 270 -3.69 16.71 -23.12
C ILE A 270 -4.34 15.35 -22.92
N ASP A 271 -5.03 14.82 -23.94
CA ASP A 271 -5.62 13.47 -23.91
C ASP A 271 -4.54 12.40 -23.71
N ALA A 272 -3.46 12.44 -24.52
CA ALA A 272 -2.36 11.50 -24.41
C ALA A 272 -1.66 11.56 -23.04
N SER A 273 -1.45 12.77 -22.50
CA SER A 273 -0.85 12.97 -21.18
C SER A 273 -1.74 12.46 -20.05
N ARG A 274 -3.05 12.69 -20.14
CA ARG A 274 -4.03 12.17 -19.18
C ARG A 274 -4.07 10.64 -19.17
N LEU A 275 -3.95 10.00 -20.34
CA LEU A 275 -3.91 8.54 -20.43
C LEU A 275 -2.73 7.92 -19.68
N VAL A 276 -1.60 8.61 -19.55
CA VAL A 276 -0.48 8.14 -18.73
C VAL A 276 -0.88 8.07 -17.26
N TYR A 277 -1.51 9.12 -16.73
CA TYR A 277 -2.03 9.13 -15.36
C TYR A 277 -3.09 8.04 -15.16
N ASP A 278 -4.08 7.95 -16.06
CA ASP A 278 -5.15 6.96 -15.97
C ASP A 278 -4.58 5.52 -16.04
N GLY A 279 -3.57 5.27 -16.89
CA GLY A 279 -2.88 3.99 -16.99
C GLY A 279 -2.13 3.57 -15.72
N VAL A 280 -1.37 4.48 -15.11
CA VAL A 280 -0.70 4.24 -13.82
C VAL A 280 -1.73 3.99 -12.71
N ARG A 281 -2.82 4.77 -12.70
CA ARG A 281 -3.92 4.60 -11.76
C ARG A 281 -4.63 3.25 -11.92
N ASP A 282 -4.82 2.77 -13.14
CA ASP A 282 -5.45 1.48 -13.39
C ASP A 282 -4.55 0.31 -12.99
N ILE A 283 -3.23 0.42 -13.17
CA ILE A 283 -2.27 -0.53 -12.59
C ILE A 283 -2.40 -0.57 -11.07
N ARG A 284 -2.43 0.60 -10.40
CA ARG A 284 -2.62 0.67 -8.95
C ARG A 284 -3.93 0.00 -8.52
N LYS A 285 -5.05 0.30 -9.17
CA LYS A 285 -6.33 -0.36 -8.89
C LYS A 285 -6.24 -1.87 -9.05
N ALA A 286 -5.58 -2.35 -10.11
CA ALA A 286 -5.42 -3.78 -10.39
C ALA A 286 -4.62 -4.49 -9.28
N VAL A 287 -3.51 -3.90 -8.82
CA VAL A 287 -2.69 -4.41 -7.71
C VAL A 287 -3.50 -4.45 -6.41
N LEU A 288 -4.31 -3.42 -6.14
CA LEU A 288 -5.13 -3.36 -4.93
C LEU A 288 -6.34 -4.31 -4.94
N MET A 289 -6.64 -5.02 -6.04
CA MET A 289 -7.82 -5.91 -6.11
C MET A 289 -7.75 -7.12 -5.19
N ILE A 290 -6.56 -7.54 -4.78
CA ILE A 290 -6.37 -8.66 -3.82
C ILE A 290 -6.33 -8.19 -2.37
N ARG A 291 -6.31 -6.88 -2.13
CA ARG A 291 -6.24 -6.30 -0.78
C ARG A 291 -7.62 -6.34 -0.14
N THR A 292 -7.69 -6.80 1.10
CA THR A 292 -8.93 -6.68 1.88
C THR A 292 -9.15 -5.20 2.27
N PRO A 293 -10.41 -4.72 2.44
CA PRO A 293 -10.67 -3.34 2.89
C PRO A 293 -9.97 -2.95 4.20
N GLU A 294 -9.55 -3.92 5.01
CA GLU A 294 -8.81 -3.73 6.27
C GLU A 294 -7.31 -3.44 6.04
N GLU A 295 -6.70 -3.97 4.96
CA GLU A 295 -5.33 -3.64 4.52
C GLU A 295 -5.27 -2.27 3.83
N LEU A 296 -6.40 -1.84 3.26
CA LEU A 296 -6.57 -0.51 2.69
C LEU A 296 -6.72 0.58 3.78
N ASP A 297 -7.25 0.27 4.97
CA ASP A 297 -7.42 1.24 6.07
C ASP A 297 -6.08 1.67 6.73
N ASP A 298 -5.01 0.90 6.56
CA ASP A 298 -3.64 1.31 6.92
C ASP A 298 -2.95 2.14 5.81
N SER A 299 -3.52 2.14 4.60
CA SER A 299 -3.11 2.92 3.43
C SER A 299 -4.12 4.02 3.02
N ASP A 300 -5.20 4.22 3.80
CA ASP A 300 -6.26 5.16 3.47
C ASP A 300 -5.73 6.60 3.60
N PHE A 301 -5.23 7.09 2.47
CA PHE A 301 -5.19 8.51 2.16
C PHE A 301 -6.62 9.00 2.32
N GLU A 302 -6.83 9.92 3.26
CA GLU A 302 -7.95 10.85 3.13
C GLU A 302 -7.82 11.42 1.72
N THR A 303 -8.75 11.05 0.84
CA THR A 303 -8.98 11.76 -0.41
C THR A 303 -9.29 13.17 0.04
N GLU A 304 -8.30 14.07 -0.08
CA GLU A 304 -8.59 15.49 0.06
C GLU A 304 -9.71 15.79 -0.94
N ASP A 305 -10.84 16.24 -0.41
CA ASP A 305 -12.02 16.68 -1.13
C ASP A 305 -11.62 17.62 -2.29
N PHE A 306 -11.45 17.06 -3.49
CA PHE A 306 -11.63 17.81 -4.73
C PHE A 306 -13.07 17.60 -5.19
N ASP A 307 -13.96 18.19 -4.39
CA ASP A 307 -15.40 18.20 -4.60
C ASP A 307 -15.72 19.18 -5.75
N ALA A 308 -15.58 18.69 -6.98
CA ALA A 308 -16.01 19.37 -8.19
C ALA A 308 -16.73 18.39 -9.12
N ARG A 309 -17.82 17.78 -8.66
CA ARG A 309 -18.81 17.16 -9.56
C ARG A 309 -20.22 17.62 -9.26
N SER A 310 -20.79 18.21 -10.31
CA SER A 310 -22.15 18.69 -10.46
C SER A 310 -23.20 17.84 -9.74
N ARG A 311 -23.99 18.55 -8.93
CA ARG A 311 -25.26 18.10 -8.36
C ARG A 311 -26.24 17.70 -9.47
N THR A 312 -26.51 16.41 -9.62
CA THR A 312 -27.85 15.88 -9.97
C THR A 312 -27.85 14.36 -9.84
N SER A 313 -28.39 13.82 -8.74
CA SER A 313 -29.45 12.80 -8.74
C SER A 313 -29.70 12.24 -7.33
N VAL A 314 -30.90 12.55 -6.83
CA VAL A 314 -31.85 11.71 -6.09
C VAL A 314 -31.29 10.63 -5.16
N GLN A 315 -31.54 10.83 -3.86
CA GLN A 315 -31.62 9.80 -2.82
C GLN A 315 -32.55 8.65 -3.24
N THR A 316 -32.08 7.41 -3.15
CA THR A 316 -32.95 6.27 -2.85
C THR A 316 -32.22 5.30 -1.93
N GLU A 317 -32.70 5.24 -0.69
CA GLU A 317 -32.69 4.01 0.11
C GLU A 317 -33.46 2.95 -0.67
N ASP A 318 -32.83 1.86 -1.09
CA ASP A 318 -33.53 0.59 -1.29
C ASP A 318 -32.57 -0.60 -1.39
N ASP A 319 -32.88 -1.62 -0.59
CA ASP A 319 -32.35 -2.98 -0.63
C ASP A 319 -32.62 -3.60 -2.01
N GLN A 320 -31.64 -3.57 -2.92
CA GLN A 320 -31.73 -4.35 -4.15
C GLN A 320 -31.29 -5.80 -3.90
N LEU A 321 -32.29 -6.68 -3.84
CA LEU A 321 -32.20 -8.12 -4.04
C LEU A 321 -31.44 -8.41 -5.34
N ILE A 322 -30.26 -9.00 -5.26
CA ILE A 322 -29.55 -9.52 -6.43
C ILE A 322 -30.37 -10.72 -6.96
N ALA A 323 -30.96 -10.57 -8.15
CA ALA A 323 -31.71 -11.61 -8.88
C ALA A 323 -32.95 -12.22 -8.15
N GLY A 324 -33.55 -11.54 -7.17
CA GLY A 324 -34.80 -11.98 -6.52
C GLY A 324 -34.65 -13.18 -5.57
N GLN A 325 -33.42 -13.59 -5.23
CA GLN A 325 -33.14 -14.66 -4.27
C GLN A 325 -32.51 -14.10 -2.99
N SER A 326 -32.80 -14.72 -1.84
CA SER A 326 -32.17 -14.34 -0.55
C SER A 326 -30.66 -14.57 -0.58
N ALA A 327 -29.87 -13.75 0.12
CA ALA A 327 -28.40 -13.90 0.17
C ALA A 327 -27.95 -15.32 0.57
N ARG A 328 -28.66 -15.98 1.50
CA ARG A 328 -28.42 -17.39 1.86
C ARG A 328 -28.60 -18.35 0.68
N ALA A 329 -29.61 -18.13 -0.15
CA ALA A 329 -29.88 -18.98 -1.32
C ALA A 329 -28.78 -18.84 -2.38
N ILE A 330 -28.16 -17.67 -2.46
CA ILE A 330 -26.99 -17.41 -3.30
C ILE A 330 -25.77 -18.17 -2.74
N MET A 331 -25.52 -18.12 -1.42
CA MET A 331 -24.47 -18.92 -0.77
C MET A 331 -24.63 -20.44 -0.98
N ALA A 332 -25.87 -20.93 -1.09
CA ALA A 332 -26.14 -22.34 -1.38
C ALA A 332 -25.79 -22.74 -2.82
N GLN A 333 -25.73 -21.77 -3.75
CA GLN A 333 -25.49 -21.98 -5.16
C GLN A 333 -24.05 -21.68 -5.59
N LEU A 334 -23.15 -21.35 -4.65
CA LEU A 334 -21.74 -21.12 -4.93
C LEU A 334 -21.08 -22.27 -5.72
N PRO A 335 -20.07 -21.97 -6.56
CA PRO A 335 -19.24 -22.97 -7.23
C PRO A 335 -18.66 -24.00 -6.26
N GLN A 336 -18.44 -25.21 -6.75
CA GLN A 336 -18.00 -26.33 -5.90
C GLN A 336 -16.62 -26.08 -5.26
N GLU A 337 -15.74 -25.35 -5.94
CA GLU A 337 -14.42 -24.97 -5.40
C GLU A 337 -14.55 -24.02 -4.19
N GLN A 338 -15.39 -23.00 -4.29
CA GLN A 338 -15.63 -22.07 -3.17
C GLN A 338 -16.35 -22.76 -2.00
N LYS A 339 -17.28 -23.67 -2.31
CA LYS A 339 -17.90 -24.53 -1.28
C LYS A 339 -16.90 -25.42 -0.56
N ALA A 340 -15.87 -25.92 -1.25
CA ALA A 340 -14.81 -26.71 -0.64
C ALA A 340 -13.97 -25.86 0.33
N LYS A 341 -13.56 -24.65 -0.07
CA LYS A 341 -12.84 -23.70 0.79
C LYS A 341 -13.66 -23.32 2.03
N ILE A 342 -14.96 -23.04 1.85
CA ILE A 342 -15.87 -22.76 2.98
C ILE A 342 -15.99 -23.98 3.88
N ALA A 343 -16.12 -25.19 3.33
CA ALA A 343 -16.23 -26.41 4.12
C ALA A 343 -14.98 -26.69 4.98
N GLU A 344 -13.79 -26.39 4.46
CA GLU A 344 -12.53 -26.49 5.20
C GLU A 344 -12.47 -25.51 6.38
N GLN A 345 -12.82 -24.24 6.15
CA GLN A 345 -12.86 -23.23 7.21
C GLN A 345 -13.93 -23.54 8.27
N VAL A 346 -15.10 -24.04 7.84
CA VAL A 346 -16.15 -24.51 8.74
C VAL A 346 -15.67 -25.70 9.57
N ALA A 347 -14.89 -26.62 9.00
CA ALA A 347 -14.35 -27.76 9.74
C ALA A 347 -13.37 -27.30 10.83
N SER A 348 -12.48 -26.35 10.51
CA SER A 348 -11.60 -25.72 11.51
C SER A 348 -12.38 -25.02 12.62
N PHE A 349 -13.44 -24.27 12.26
CA PHE A 349 -14.34 -23.67 13.24
C PHE A 349 -15.03 -24.71 14.14
N GLN A 350 -15.47 -25.85 13.58
CA GLN A 350 -16.09 -26.92 14.36
C GLN A 350 -15.12 -27.58 15.35
N GLU A 351 -13.83 -27.62 15.04
CA GLU A 351 -12.80 -28.08 15.98
C GLU A 351 -12.74 -27.16 17.22
N GLU A 352 -12.63 -25.84 17.01
CA GLU A 352 -12.61 -24.85 18.10
C GLU A 352 -13.92 -24.83 18.87
N LYS A 353 -15.06 -24.96 18.18
CA LYS A 353 -16.37 -25.09 18.82
C LYS A 353 -16.46 -26.32 19.70
N SER A 354 -15.89 -27.45 19.29
CA SER A 354 -15.87 -28.68 20.08
C SER A 354 -15.04 -28.52 21.36
N LYS A 355 -13.93 -27.76 21.30
CA LYS A 355 -13.14 -27.39 22.48
C LYS A 355 -13.96 -26.52 23.45
N LEU A 356 -14.70 -25.54 22.94
CA LEU A 356 -15.58 -24.70 23.74
C LEU A 356 -16.71 -25.52 24.41
N ASP A 357 -17.39 -26.40 23.68
CA ASP A 357 -18.45 -27.27 24.22
C ASP A 357 -17.91 -28.17 25.33
N ALA A 358 -16.75 -28.78 25.12
CA ALA A 358 -16.10 -29.64 26.10
C ALA A 358 -15.77 -28.86 27.39
N GLU A 359 -15.33 -27.60 27.27
CA GLU A 359 -15.05 -26.76 28.43
C GLU A 359 -16.33 -26.30 29.14
N VAL A 360 -17.29 -25.75 28.38
CA VAL A 360 -18.56 -25.22 28.89
C VAL A 360 -19.42 -26.31 29.56
N SER A 361 -19.36 -27.56 29.10
CA SER A 361 -20.09 -28.69 29.70
C SER A 361 -19.65 -29.04 31.13
N LYS A 362 -18.48 -28.57 31.58
CA LYS A 362 -17.97 -28.79 32.94
C LYS A 362 -18.61 -27.85 33.96
N TRP A 363 -19.32 -26.82 33.50
CA TRP A 363 -19.83 -25.73 34.34
C TRP A 363 -21.37 -25.72 34.35
N ASP A 364 -21.94 -25.49 35.54
CA ASP A 364 -23.37 -25.20 35.70
C ASP A 364 -23.65 -23.76 35.24
N ASP A 365 -24.68 -23.58 34.41
CA ASP A 365 -25.11 -22.28 33.90
C ASP A 365 -26.10 -21.57 34.84
N SER A 366 -26.54 -22.24 35.91
CA SER A 366 -27.40 -21.67 36.96
C SER A 366 -26.65 -20.59 37.76
N GLY A 367 -26.72 -19.34 37.29
CA GLY A 367 -26.10 -18.18 37.93
C GLY A 367 -24.68 -17.86 37.45
N ASN A 368 -24.22 -18.45 36.35
CA ASN A 368 -22.94 -18.12 35.71
C ASN A 368 -23.15 -17.43 34.36
N ASP A 369 -23.24 -16.11 34.40
CA ASP A 369 -23.49 -15.29 33.21
C ASP A 369 -22.37 -15.41 32.16
N ILE A 370 -21.13 -15.75 32.53
CA ILE A 370 -20.04 -15.97 31.55
C ILE A 370 -20.33 -17.20 30.71
N ILE A 371 -20.78 -18.28 31.34
CA ILE A 371 -21.11 -19.53 30.65
C ILE A 371 -22.35 -19.34 29.77
N VAL A 372 -23.36 -18.61 30.26
CA VAL A 372 -24.56 -18.27 29.47
C VAL A 372 -24.18 -17.43 28.24
N LEU A 373 -23.34 -16.40 28.41
CA LEU A 373 -22.87 -15.56 27.31
C LEU A 373 -22.00 -16.34 26.31
N ALA A 374 -21.15 -17.25 26.78
CA ALA A 374 -20.35 -18.11 25.91
C ALA A 374 -21.22 -19.03 25.05
N LYS A 375 -22.24 -19.68 25.65
CA LYS A 375 -23.23 -20.49 24.91
C LYS A 375 -24.01 -19.63 23.91
N GLN A 376 -24.42 -18.42 24.30
CA GLN A 376 -25.15 -17.50 23.43
C GLN A 376 -24.30 -17.06 22.22
N MET A 377 -23.05 -16.64 22.45
CA MET A 377 -22.13 -16.24 21.38
C MET A 377 -21.83 -17.41 20.45
N CYS A 378 -21.59 -18.61 20.99
CA CYS A 378 -21.39 -19.83 20.21
C CYS A 378 -22.59 -20.12 19.29
N MET A 379 -23.82 -20.04 19.81
CA MET A 379 -25.03 -20.26 19.03
C MET A 379 -25.12 -19.30 17.84
N ILE A 380 -24.91 -18.00 18.07
CA ILE A 380 -25.01 -16.98 17.00
C ILE A 380 -23.87 -17.16 15.99
N MET A 381 -22.65 -17.48 16.43
CA MET A 381 -21.53 -17.78 15.54
C MET A 381 -21.83 -18.99 14.65
N MET A 382 -22.48 -20.04 15.18
CA MET A 382 -22.92 -21.17 14.35
C MET A 382 -23.96 -20.75 13.30
N GLU A 383 -24.92 -19.90 13.64
CA GLU A 383 -25.92 -19.40 12.68
C GLU A 383 -25.26 -18.60 11.54
N MET A 384 -24.24 -17.80 11.85
CA MET A 384 -23.45 -17.06 10.87
C MET A 384 -22.58 -18.00 10.00
N THR A 385 -21.98 -19.03 10.60
CA THR A 385 -21.21 -20.05 9.87
C THR A 385 -22.09 -20.93 8.99
N ASP A 386 -23.33 -21.24 9.41
CA ASP A 386 -24.27 -21.97 8.57
C ASP A 386 -24.80 -21.12 7.40
N PHE A 387 -24.92 -19.81 7.61
CA PHE A 387 -25.27 -18.87 6.53
C PHE A 387 -24.27 -18.93 5.37
N THR A 388 -22.96 -18.99 5.66
CA THR A 388 -21.93 -19.10 4.61
C THR A 388 -22.01 -20.41 3.82
N ARG A 389 -22.61 -21.46 4.39
CA ARG A 389 -22.88 -22.74 3.73
C ARG A 389 -24.20 -22.74 2.95
N GLY A 390 -24.92 -21.62 2.93
CA GLY A 390 -26.26 -21.51 2.38
C GLY A 390 -27.34 -22.24 3.19
N LYS A 391 -27.08 -22.48 4.48
CA LYS A 391 -27.98 -23.16 5.43
C LYS A 391 -28.27 -22.25 6.62
N GLY A 392 -28.96 -22.76 7.63
CA GLY A 392 -29.24 -22.01 8.86
C GLY A 392 -30.37 -20.99 8.75
N PRO A 393 -30.63 -20.25 9.85
CA PRO A 393 -31.83 -19.42 10.02
C PRO A 393 -31.70 -18.01 9.40
N LEU A 394 -30.49 -17.50 9.21
CA LEU A 394 -30.23 -16.16 8.65
C LEU A 394 -30.53 -16.18 7.14
N LYS A 395 -31.31 -15.24 6.63
CA LYS A 395 -31.74 -15.24 5.22
C LYS A 395 -30.99 -14.22 4.38
N ASN A 396 -30.80 -13.02 4.93
CA ASN A 396 -30.25 -11.87 4.23
C ASN A 396 -29.05 -11.27 4.97
N THR A 397 -28.28 -10.43 4.29
CA THR A 397 -27.14 -9.70 4.87
C THR A 397 -27.55 -8.87 6.09
N SER A 398 -28.77 -8.32 6.11
CA SER A 398 -29.34 -7.64 7.28
C SER A 398 -29.38 -8.51 8.54
N ASP A 399 -29.69 -9.81 8.39
CA ASP A 399 -29.76 -10.77 9.49
C ASP A 399 -28.35 -11.08 10.01
N VAL A 400 -27.37 -11.17 9.11
CA VAL A 400 -25.95 -11.37 9.43
C VAL A 400 -25.38 -10.17 10.18
N ILE A 401 -25.71 -8.95 9.76
CA ILE A 401 -25.33 -7.71 10.48
C ILE A 401 -25.95 -7.68 11.88
N SER A 402 -27.20 -8.09 12.01
CA SER A 402 -27.88 -8.19 13.30
C SER A 402 -27.22 -9.24 14.21
N ALA A 403 -26.85 -10.40 13.67
CA ALA A 403 -26.14 -11.46 14.39
C ALA A 403 -24.77 -10.99 14.91
N ALA A 404 -23.99 -10.30 14.07
CA ALA A 404 -22.69 -9.73 14.46
C ALA A 404 -22.81 -8.70 15.59
N LYS A 405 -23.84 -7.82 15.52
CA LYS A 405 -24.13 -6.86 16.59
C LYS A 405 -24.47 -7.54 17.91
N LYS A 406 -25.30 -8.61 17.87
CA LYS A 406 -25.65 -9.39 19.06
C LYS A 406 -24.43 -10.07 19.70
N ILE A 407 -23.50 -10.58 18.89
CA ILE A 407 -22.23 -11.15 19.39
C ILE A 407 -21.40 -10.06 20.06
N ALA A 408 -21.29 -8.87 19.48
CA ALA A 408 -20.52 -7.77 20.07
C ALA A 408 -21.14 -7.25 21.38
N GLU A 409 -22.47 -7.19 21.47
CA GLU A 409 -23.16 -6.87 22.73
C GLU A 409 -22.88 -7.93 23.81
N ALA A 410 -22.93 -9.22 23.46
CA ALA A 410 -22.61 -10.31 24.37
C ALA A 410 -21.12 -10.30 24.79
N GLY A 411 -20.20 -10.05 23.84
CA GLY A 411 -18.77 -9.90 24.08
C GLY A 411 -18.44 -8.72 25.00
N SER A 412 -19.13 -7.59 24.85
CA SER A 412 -18.99 -6.44 25.76
C SER A 412 -19.49 -6.76 27.18
N ARG A 413 -20.55 -7.54 27.34
CA ARG A 413 -21.01 -8.02 28.65
C ARG A 413 -20.01 -9.01 29.27
N MET A 414 -19.45 -9.90 28.47
CA MET A 414 -18.43 -10.85 28.90
C MET A 414 -17.14 -10.14 29.34
N ASP A 415 -16.73 -9.09 28.63
CA ASP A 415 -15.59 -8.25 29.02
C ASP A 415 -15.78 -7.60 30.39
N LYS A 416 -16.98 -7.04 30.67
CA LYS A 416 -17.30 -6.47 31.99
C LYS A 416 -17.21 -7.49 33.12
N LEU A 417 -17.75 -8.69 32.91
CA LEU A 417 -17.69 -9.77 33.90
C LEU A 417 -16.25 -10.27 34.09
N GLY A 418 -15.53 -10.51 33.00
CA GLY A 418 -14.15 -10.98 33.01
C GLY A 418 -13.19 -9.99 33.68
N ARG A 419 -13.36 -8.68 33.47
CA ARG A 419 -12.60 -7.64 34.17
C ARG A 419 -12.87 -7.62 35.67
N THR A 420 -14.13 -7.79 36.06
CA THR A 420 -14.52 -7.89 37.49
C THR A 420 -13.83 -9.07 38.17
N ILE A 421 -13.73 -10.21 37.49
CA ILE A 421 -13.02 -11.40 37.99
C ILE A 421 -11.50 -11.20 38.00
N ALA A 422 -10.93 -10.64 36.92
CA ALA A 422 -9.51 -10.28 36.85
C ALA A 422 -9.08 -9.36 38.00
N ASP A 423 -9.99 -8.51 38.47
CA ASP A 423 -9.77 -7.60 39.58
C ASP A 423 -9.83 -8.25 40.98
N GLN A 424 -10.37 -9.45 41.06
CA GLN A 424 -10.37 -10.29 42.27
C GLN A 424 -9.26 -11.35 42.22
N CYS A 425 -8.59 -11.51 41.07
CA CYS A 425 -7.49 -12.46 40.90
C CYS A 425 -6.23 -11.99 41.64
N PRO A 426 -5.70 -12.77 42.61
CA PRO A 426 -4.48 -12.43 43.33
C PRO A 426 -3.20 -12.73 42.54
N ASP A 427 -3.28 -13.61 41.54
CA ASP A 427 -2.15 -13.95 40.67
C ASP A 427 -2.06 -12.99 39.49
N SER A 428 -0.94 -12.27 39.40
CA SER A 428 -0.71 -11.27 38.36
C SER A 428 -0.58 -11.89 36.98
N THR A 429 -0.06 -13.11 36.87
CA THR A 429 0.14 -13.78 35.57
C THR A 429 -1.21 -14.24 35.01
N CYS A 430 -2.01 -14.97 35.80
CA CYS A 430 -3.36 -15.36 35.43
C CYS A 430 -4.26 -14.13 35.11
N LYS A 431 -4.11 -13.03 35.86
CA LYS A 431 -4.79 -11.77 35.57
C LYS A 431 -4.43 -11.21 34.19
N GLN A 432 -3.14 -11.17 33.85
CA GLN A 432 -2.68 -10.66 32.55
C GLN A 432 -3.18 -11.52 31.39
N ASP A 433 -3.13 -12.84 31.53
CA ASP A 433 -3.63 -13.77 30.52
C ASP A 433 -5.14 -13.60 30.28
N LEU A 434 -5.94 -13.52 31.35
CA LEU A 434 -7.38 -13.28 31.24
C LEU A 434 -7.69 -11.96 30.51
N LEU A 435 -6.98 -10.87 30.87
CA LEU A 435 -7.17 -9.58 30.22
C LEU A 435 -6.75 -9.60 28.74
N ALA A 436 -5.72 -10.35 28.38
CA ALA A 436 -5.31 -10.52 26.99
C ALA A 436 -6.37 -11.27 26.17
N TYR A 437 -6.99 -12.33 26.72
CA TYR A 437 -8.09 -13.02 26.04
C TYR A 437 -9.33 -12.15 25.90
N LEU A 438 -9.65 -11.29 26.87
CA LEU A 438 -10.75 -10.32 26.74
C LEU A 438 -10.47 -9.28 25.63
N GLN A 439 -9.23 -8.83 25.47
CA GLN A 439 -8.83 -7.97 24.35
C GLN A 439 -8.98 -8.69 23.00
N ARG A 440 -8.64 -9.98 22.94
CA ARG A 440 -8.87 -10.80 21.73
C ARG A 440 -10.35 -10.93 21.40
N ILE A 441 -11.21 -11.15 22.40
CA ILE A 441 -12.67 -11.18 22.20
C ILE A 441 -13.17 -9.84 21.64
N ALA A 442 -12.71 -8.71 22.17
CA ALA A 442 -13.08 -7.39 21.66
C ALA A 442 -12.64 -7.18 20.20
N LEU A 443 -11.41 -7.59 19.86
CA LEU A 443 -10.89 -7.55 18.49
C LEU A 443 -11.75 -8.39 17.54
N TYR A 444 -12.01 -9.66 17.87
CA TYR A 444 -12.77 -10.56 16.99
C TYR A 444 -14.25 -10.15 16.88
N CYS A 445 -14.86 -9.59 17.93
CA CYS A 445 -16.21 -9.01 17.84
C CYS A 445 -16.26 -7.80 16.90
N HIS A 446 -15.18 -7.01 16.84
CA HIS A 446 -15.07 -5.88 15.93
C HIS A 446 -14.90 -6.36 14.49
N GLN A 447 -13.98 -7.29 14.24
CA GLN A 447 -13.79 -7.92 12.92
C GLN A 447 -15.09 -8.54 12.40
N LEU A 448 -15.80 -9.32 13.23
CA LEU A 448 -17.05 -9.95 12.82
C LEU A 448 -18.14 -8.93 12.43
N ASN A 449 -18.19 -7.77 13.10
CA ASN A 449 -19.07 -6.66 12.70
C ASN A 449 -18.68 -6.05 11.36
N ILE A 450 -17.39 -5.94 11.07
CA ILE A 450 -16.90 -5.46 9.77
C ILE A 450 -17.27 -6.47 8.69
N CYS A 451 -16.90 -7.75 8.84
CA CYS A 451 -17.22 -8.82 7.89
C CYS A 451 -18.71 -8.93 7.59
N SER A 452 -19.59 -8.71 8.58
CA SER A 452 -21.04 -8.76 8.37
C SER A 452 -21.60 -7.67 7.45
N LYS A 453 -20.89 -6.53 7.32
CA LYS A 453 -21.29 -5.38 6.50
C LYS A 453 -20.72 -5.43 5.09
N VAL A 454 -19.73 -6.29 4.84
CA VAL A 454 -19.17 -6.54 3.51
C VAL A 454 -20.21 -7.29 2.68
N LYS A 455 -20.64 -6.73 1.54
CA LYS A 455 -21.56 -7.41 0.62
C LYS A 455 -20.76 -8.36 -0.27
N ALA A 456 -21.22 -9.60 -0.41
CA ALA A 456 -20.73 -10.48 -1.46
C ALA A 456 -21.26 -9.98 -2.81
N GLU A 457 -20.37 -9.57 -3.73
CA GLU A 457 -20.74 -9.28 -5.11
C GLU A 457 -20.90 -10.58 -5.88
N VAL A 458 -22.13 -10.88 -6.29
CA VAL A 458 -22.46 -12.07 -7.05
C VAL A 458 -22.90 -11.65 -8.45
N GLN A 459 -22.07 -11.97 -9.44
CA GLN A 459 -22.33 -11.70 -10.85
C GLN A 459 -22.88 -12.96 -11.52
N ASN A 460 -23.94 -12.81 -12.33
CA ASN A 460 -24.57 -13.91 -13.05
C ASN A 460 -24.14 -13.85 -14.51
N LEU A 461 -23.24 -14.75 -14.92
CA LEU A 461 -22.71 -14.82 -16.28
C LEU A 461 -23.22 -16.11 -16.92
N GLY A 462 -24.20 -16.00 -17.83
CA GLY A 462 -24.66 -17.14 -18.63
C GLY A 462 -25.43 -18.25 -17.87
N GLY A 463 -25.94 -17.98 -16.67
CA GLY A 463 -26.65 -18.96 -15.83
C GLY A 463 -25.79 -19.59 -14.73
N GLU A 464 -24.52 -19.19 -14.65
CA GLU A 464 -23.59 -19.58 -13.58
C GLU A 464 -23.33 -18.38 -12.67
N LEU A 465 -23.51 -18.58 -11.36
CA LEU A 465 -23.29 -17.56 -10.34
C LEU A 465 -21.80 -17.49 -10.00
N VAL A 466 -21.14 -16.41 -10.39
CA VAL A 466 -19.75 -16.11 -10.08
C VAL A 466 -19.73 -15.17 -8.88
N VAL A 467 -19.18 -15.62 -7.76
CA VAL A 467 -18.96 -14.78 -6.59
C VAL A 467 -17.51 -14.34 -6.59
N SER A 468 -17.30 -13.03 -6.76
CA SER A 468 -15.99 -12.42 -6.65
C SER A 468 -15.67 -12.31 -5.15
N GLY A 469 -14.80 -13.19 -4.68
CA GLY A 469 -14.23 -13.19 -3.35
C GLY A 469 -12.72 -13.20 -3.45
#